data_AF-A0A532ANY8-F1
#
_entry.id   AF-A0A532ANY8-F1
#
_cell.length_a   1.000
_cell.length_b   1.000
_cell.length_c   1.000
_cell.angle_alpha   90.00
_cell.angle_beta   90.00
_cell.angle_gamma   90.00
#
_symmetry.space_group_name_H-M   'P 1'
#
loop_
_entity.id
_entity.type
_entity.pdbx_description
1 polymer ?
#
loop_
_entity_poly.entity_id
_entity_poly.type
_entity_poly.pdbx_seq_one_letter_code
_entity_poly.pdbx_strand_id
1 'polypeptide(L)'
;HAPVAVTPNRAAGARLLLEKLGCDFLIMDDGFQSARIHIDYALVVVDARHGIGNGRVIPGGPLRAKIVDQLVFTSALLKMGEGIAADTVVRQAARAGRPIFEAHTAPSSKVTLAGRRFLAFAGIGHPDKFFDTVSEAGGEVALTRPFPDHYF
;
A
#
# COMPACT_ATOMS: atom_id res chain seq x y z
N HIS A 1 -11.30 -7.60 15.26
CA HIS A 1 -12.28 -7.55 14.15
C HIS A 1 -12.80 -6.13 14.04
N ALA A 2 -12.86 -5.55 12.84
CA ALA A 2 -13.35 -4.19 12.61
C ALA A 2 -14.48 -4.22 11.57
N PRO A 3 -15.56 -3.42 11.72
CA PRO A 3 -16.61 -3.33 10.72
C PRO A 3 -16.11 -2.68 9.43
N VAL A 4 -16.64 -3.10 8.29
CA VAL A 4 -16.22 -2.63 6.96
C VAL A 4 -17.43 -2.16 6.18
N ALA A 5 -17.34 -0.96 5.60
CA ALA A 5 -18.32 -0.43 4.66
C ALA A 5 -17.67 -0.24 3.29
N VAL A 6 -18.25 -0.83 2.25
CA VAL A 6 -17.79 -0.68 0.86
C VAL A 6 -18.82 0.12 0.08
N THR A 7 -18.46 1.31 -0.37
CA THR A 7 -19.35 2.21 -1.10
C THR A 7 -18.56 3.25 -1.90
N PRO A 8 -19.04 3.64 -3.11
CA PRO A 8 -18.45 4.75 -3.85
C PRO A 8 -18.65 6.09 -3.12
N ASN A 9 -19.69 6.22 -2.27
CA ASN A 9 -19.91 7.40 -1.45
C ASN A 9 -19.32 7.18 -0.06
N ARG A 10 -18.01 7.44 0.07
CA ARG A 10 -17.27 7.28 1.34
C ARG A 10 -17.95 7.99 2.51
N ALA A 11 -18.50 9.20 2.32
CA ALA A 11 -19.16 9.95 3.39
C ALA A 11 -20.43 9.25 3.91
N ALA A 12 -21.19 8.60 3.03
CA ALA A 12 -22.32 7.78 3.44
C ALA A 12 -21.87 6.52 4.19
N GLY A 13 -20.78 5.88 3.76
CA GLY A 13 -20.18 4.75 4.47
C GLY A 13 -19.69 5.13 5.87
N ALA A 14 -19.00 6.26 6.00
CA ALA A 14 -18.57 6.79 7.29
C ALA A 14 -19.76 7.05 8.23
N ARG A 15 -20.80 7.75 7.76
CA ARG A 15 -22.03 7.97 8.55
C ARG A 15 -22.68 6.67 9.01
N LEU A 16 -22.76 5.68 8.13
CA LEU A 16 -23.29 4.35 8.49
C LEU A 16 -22.50 3.71 9.64
N LEU A 17 -21.16 3.71 9.55
CA LEU A 17 -20.28 3.15 10.58
C LEU A 17 -20.41 3.89 11.92
N LEU A 18 -20.46 5.23 11.89
CA LEU A 18 -20.64 6.06 13.08
C LEU A 18 -22.01 5.81 13.72
N GLU A 19 -23.10 5.96 12.95
CA GLU A 19 -24.47 5.99 13.49
C GLU A 19 -25.02 4.60 13.86
N LYS A 20 -24.66 3.55 13.10
CA LYS A 20 -25.22 2.21 13.31
C LYS A 20 -24.32 1.30 14.12
N LEU A 21 -23.01 1.50 14.05
CA LEU A 21 -22.03 0.62 14.69
C LEU A 21 -21.23 1.34 15.79
N GLY A 22 -21.49 2.64 16.03
CA GLY A 22 -20.83 3.40 17.07
C GLY A 22 -19.32 3.54 16.88
N CYS A 23 -18.84 3.45 15.63
CA CYS A 23 -17.43 3.66 15.35
C CYS A 23 -17.05 5.11 15.70
N ASP A 24 -15.86 5.31 16.24
CA ASP A 24 -15.28 6.62 16.58
C ASP A 24 -13.94 6.87 15.88
N PHE A 25 -13.35 5.80 15.34
CA PHE A 25 -12.12 5.83 14.54
C PHE A 25 -12.35 5.17 13.19
N LEU A 26 -12.04 5.89 12.11
CA LEU A 26 -12.26 5.45 10.74
C LEU A 26 -10.92 5.33 10.00
N ILE A 27 -10.65 4.16 9.44
CA ILE A 27 -9.55 3.94 8.51
C ILE A 27 -10.13 3.89 7.10
N MET A 28 -9.63 4.76 6.23
CA MET A 28 -9.99 4.76 4.81
C MET A 28 -8.86 4.15 3.98
N ASP A 29 -9.09 2.95 3.48
CA ASP A 29 -8.22 2.36 2.47
C ASP A 29 -8.33 3.13 1.14
N ASP A 30 -7.18 3.43 0.55
CA ASP A 30 -7.02 4.34 -0.61
C ASP A 30 -7.77 5.69 -0.46
N GLY A 31 -7.85 6.20 0.78
CA GLY A 31 -8.63 7.37 1.16
C GLY A 31 -8.07 8.72 0.70
N PHE A 32 -6.80 8.76 0.30
CA PHE A 32 -6.00 9.98 0.23
C PHE A 32 -6.55 11.03 -0.76
N GLN A 33 -7.18 10.62 -1.87
CA GLN A 33 -7.78 11.53 -2.84
C GLN A 33 -9.27 11.83 -2.56
N SER A 34 -9.81 11.42 -1.41
CA SER A 34 -11.20 11.68 -1.06
C SER A 34 -11.42 13.13 -0.64
N ALA A 35 -11.94 13.97 -1.54
CA ALA A 35 -12.27 15.35 -1.21
C ALA A 35 -13.55 15.52 -0.34
N ARG A 36 -14.28 14.43 -0.07
CA ARG A 36 -15.62 14.47 0.56
C ARG A 36 -15.62 14.21 2.06
N ILE A 37 -14.47 13.86 2.63
CA ILE A 37 -14.30 13.58 4.06
C ILE A 37 -13.09 14.37 4.52
N HIS A 38 -13.23 15.06 5.65
CA HIS A 38 -12.08 15.69 6.31
C HIS A 38 -11.14 14.61 6.83
N ILE A 39 -9.85 14.71 6.50
CA ILE A 39 -8.83 13.76 6.92
C ILE A 39 -8.05 14.38 8.07
N ASP A 40 -8.25 13.87 9.28
CA ASP A 40 -7.50 14.30 10.47
C ASP A 40 -6.03 13.87 10.39
N TYR A 41 -5.76 12.70 9.78
CA TYR A 41 -4.42 12.16 9.63
C TYR A 41 -4.26 11.36 8.32
N ALA A 42 -3.33 11.80 7.47
CA ALA A 42 -3.00 11.14 6.22
C ALA A 42 -1.65 10.42 6.31
N LEU A 43 -1.69 9.10 6.47
CA LEU A 43 -0.52 8.24 6.32
C LEU A 43 -0.37 7.83 4.85
N VAL A 44 0.64 8.37 4.16
CA VAL A 44 0.91 8.03 2.76
C VAL A 44 1.94 6.91 2.70
N VAL A 45 1.62 5.86 1.94
CA VAL A 45 2.49 4.69 1.79
C VAL A 45 3.33 4.81 0.52
N VAL A 46 4.63 4.54 0.62
CA VAL A 46 5.54 4.44 -0.52
C VAL A 46 6.29 3.11 -0.47
N ASP A 47 6.34 2.42 -1.60
CA ASP A 47 7.10 1.18 -1.72
C ASP A 47 8.60 1.46 -1.84
N ALA A 48 9.43 0.82 -1.02
CA ALA A 48 10.87 1.06 -1.00
C ALA A 48 11.58 0.58 -2.27
N ARG A 49 11.07 -0.45 -2.94
CA ARG A 49 11.65 -1.03 -4.17
C ARG A 49 11.28 -0.23 -5.42
N HIS A 50 10.05 0.29 -5.49
CA HIS A 50 9.53 0.98 -6.68
C HIS A 50 9.46 2.50 -6.55
N GLY A 51 9.40 3.02 -5.32
CA GLY A 51 9.25 4.44 -5.04
C GLY A 51 8.03 5.04 -5.74
N ILE A 52 8.29 6.02 -6.62
CA ILE A 52 7.27 6.75 -7.40
C ILE A 52 7.33 6.45 -8.90
N GLY A 53 8.04 5.39 -9.30
CA GLY A 53 8.33 5.09 -10.70
C GLY A 53 9.07 6.23 -11.39
N ASN A 54 8.57 6.67 -12.55
CA ASN A 54 9.21 7.73 -13.34
C ASN A 54 8.89 9.17 -12.87
N GLY A 55 8.16 9.33 -11.76
CA GLY A 55 7.83 10.63 -11.16
C GLY A 55 6.84 11.49 -11.97
N ARG A 56 6.23 10.96 -13.03
CA ARG A 56 5.23 11.67 -13.84
C ARG A 56 3.80 11.30 -13.41
N VAL A 57 2.89 12.24 -13.63
CA VAL A 57 1.45 12.05 -13.42
C VAL A 57 0.86 11.27 -14.60
N ILE A 58 -0.20 10.50 -14.35
CA ILE A 58 -0.98 9.78 -15.37
C ILE A 58 -1.39 10.74 -16.50
N PRO A 59 -1.31 10.33 -17.78
CA PRO A 59 -0.91 9.00 -18.27
C PRO A 59 0.62 8.82 -18.45
N GLY A 60 1.42 9.87 -18.22
CA GLY A 60 2.87 9.84 -18.45
C GLY A 60 3.66 9.06 -17.40
N GLY A 61 3.02 8.63 -16.32
CA GLY A 61 3.61 7.88 -15.20
C GLY A 61 2.55 7.40 -14.21
N PRO A 62 2.96 6.75 -13.11
CA PRO A 62 2.05 6.07 -12.18
C PRO A 62 1.40 7.01 -11.15
N LEU A 63 1.83 8.28 -11.06
CA LEU A 63 1.33 9.17 -10.03
C LEU A 63 -0.06 9.73 -10.35
N ARG A 64 -0.96 9.76 -9.35
CA ARG A 64 -2.27 10.42 -9.47
C ARG A 64 -2.17 11.96 -9.43
N ALA A 65 -1.16 12.48 -8.74
CA ALA A 65 -0.86 13.91 -8.62
C ALA A 65 0.64 14.12 -8.38
N LYS A 66 1.14 15.35 -8.48
CA LYS A 66 2.56 15.62 -8.21
C LYS A 66 2.87 15.38 -6.73
N ILE A 67 4.05 14.86 -6.42
CA ILE A 67 4.46 14.56 -5.03
C ILE A 67 4.43 15.81 -4.16
N VAL A 68 4.88 16.96 -4.67
CA VAL A 68 4.88 18.23 -3.93
C VAL A 68 3.47 18.63 -3.47
N ASP A 69 2.47 18.47 -4.33
CA ASP A 69 1.08 18.80 -4.03
C ASP A 69 0.50 17.83 -2.99
N GLN A 70 0.88 16.55 -3.08
CA GLN A 70 0.44 15.52 -2.15
C GLN A 70 1.06 15.69 -0.74
N LEU A 71 2.33 16.08 -0.65
CA LEU A 71 3.02 16.25 0.65
C LEU A 71 2.42 17.36 1.53
N VAL A 72 1.71 18.33 0.93
CA VAL A 72 0.96 19.36 1.67
C VAL A 72 -0.13 18.73 2.55
N PHE A 73 -0.79 17.69 2.04
CA PHE A 73 -1.87 16.98 2.72
C PHE A 73 -1.41 15.72 3.46
N THR A 74 -0.12 15.39 3.40
CA THR A 74 0.45 14.21 4.06
C THR A 74 0.79 14.54 5.52
N SER A 75 0.28 13.77 6.47
CA SER A 75 0.66 13.90 7.88
C SER A 75 1.96 13.16 8.15
N ALA A 76 2.13 11.96 7.60
CA ALA A 76 3.35 11.17 7.68
C ALA A 76 3.53 10.25 6.48
N LEU A 77 4.77 9.79 6.26
CA LEU A 77 5.11 8.83 5.21
C LEU A 77 5.44 7.47 5.83
N LEU A 78 4.91 6.40 5.26
CA LEU A 78 5.28 5.01 5.57
C LEU A 78 6.07 4.42 4.40
N LYS A 79 7.36 4.17 4.60
CA LYS A 79 8.22 3.43 3.67
C LYS A 79 8.01 1.93 3.90
N MET A 80 7.52 1.22 2.88
CA MET A 80 7.24 -0.21 2.92
C MET A 80 8.34 -1.02 2.24
N GLY A 81 8.93 -1.96 2.99
CA GLY A 81 9.96 -2.88 2.52
C GLY A 81 11.36 -2.26 2.47
N GLU A 82 12.28 -2.99 1.83
CA GLU A 82 13.67 -2.58 1.65
C GLU A 82 13.93 -2.06 0.24
N GLY A 83 14.84 -1.10 0.10
CA GLY A 83 15.20 -0.48 -1.17
C GLY A 83 15.43 1.02 -1.05
N ILE A 84 15.98 1.59 -2.12
CA ILE A 84 16.39 3.01 -2.21
C ILE A 84 15.52 3.83 -3.15
N ALA A 85 14.57 3.21 -3.86
CA ALA A 85 13.75 3.92 -4.86
C ALA A 85 12.82 4.96 -4.22
N ALA A 86 12.41 4.74 -2.97
CA ALA A 86 11.62 5.68 -2.19
C ALA A 86 12.44 6.85 -1.59
N ASP A 87 13.78 6.77 -1.58
CA ASP A 87 14.62 7.69 -0.80
C ASP A 87 14.45 9.15 -1.20
N THR A 88 14.19 9.42 -2.48
CA THR A 88 13.90 10.79 -2.94
C THR A 88 12.64 11.35 -2.30
N VAL A 89 11.57 10.56 -2.21
CA VAL A 89 10.32 10.98 -1.56
C VAL A 89 10.49 11.08 -0.05
N VAL A 90 11.21 10.13 0.56
CA VAL A 90 11.56 10.18 1.99
C VAL A 90 12.28 11.49 2.31
N ARG A 91 13.29 11.87 1.51
CA ARG A 91 14.00 13.15 1.67
C ARG A 91 13.08 14.37 1.47
N GLN A 92 12.14 14.32 0.53
CA GLN A 92 11.19 15.41 0.31
C GLN A 92 10.22 15.55 1.50
N ALA A 93 9.68 14.44 1.99
CA ALA A 93 8.81 14.40 3.16
C ALA A 93 9.53 14.89 4.43
N ALA A 94 10.77 14.43 4.66
CA ALA A 94 11.59 14.87 5.78
C ALA A 94 11.89 16.38 5.74
N ARG A 95 12.23 16.93 4.56
CA ARG A 95 12.41 18.38 4.37
C ARG A 95 11.13 19.18 4.61
N ALA A 96 9.97 18.59 4.35
CA ALA A 96 8.67 19.17 4.67
C ALA A 96 8.27 18.97 6.14
N GLY A 97 9.16 18.44 6.99
CA GLY A 97 8.89 18.20 8.40
C GLY A 97 7.90 17.07 8.68
N ARG A 98 7.71 16.14 7.72
CA ARG A 98 6.81 14.99 7.89
C ARG A 98 7.55 13.83 8.57
N PRO A 99 6.97 13.22 9.63
CA PRO A 99 7.48 11.98 10.20
C PRO A 99 7.57 10.88 9.14
N ILE A 100 8.63 10.07 9.26
CA ILE A 100 8.88 8.92 8.39
C ILE A 100 8.83 7.67 9.26
N PHE A 101 7.98 6.73 8.87
CA PHE A 101 7.89 5.40 9.45
C PHE A 101 8.41 4.38 8.45
N GLU A 102 8.99 3.31 8.94
CA GLU A 102 9.43 2.18 8.12
C GLU A 102 8.72 0.92 8.58
N ALA A 103 8.28 0.10 7.63
CA ALA A 103 7.68 -1.20 7.91
C ALA A 103 8.08 -2.20 6.84
N HIS A 104 8.15 -3.47 7.22
CA HIS A 104 8.40 -4.58 6.30
C HIS A 104 7.33 -5.65 6.50
N THR A 105 7.03 -6.37 5.43
CA THR A 105 6.20 -7.57 5.51
C THR A 105 7.05 -8.74 5.94
N ALA A 106 6.60 -9.47 6.96
CA ALA A 106 7.19 -10.74 7.36
C ALA A 106 6.21 -11.88 7.04
N PRO A 107 6.67 -13.01 6.47
CA PRO A 107 5.82 -14.18 6.27
C PRO A 107 5.28 -14.68 7.63
N SER A 108 3.98 -14.51 7.87
CA SER A 108 3.30 -15.12 9.01
C SER A 108 2.68 -16.45 8.59
N SER A 109 3.53 -17.41 8.25
CA SER A 109 3.06 -18.74 7.84
C SER A 109 3.01 -19.68 9.04
N LYS A 110 1.89 -20.39 9.23
CA LYS A 110 1.84 -21.59 10.10
C LYS A 110 2.49 -22.82 9.45
N VAL A 111 2.81 -22.73 8.16
CA VAL A 111 3.32 -23.83 7.33
C VAL A 111 4.76 -23.52 6.90
N THR A 112 5.68 -24.42 7.20
CA THR A 112 7.05 -24.30 6.72
C THR A 112 7.09 -24.47 5.20
N LEU A 113 7.59 -23.44 4.51
CA LEU A 113 7.84 -23.47 3.06
C LEU A 113 9.26 -23.98 2.76
N ALA A 114 10.17 -23.88 3.72
CA ALA A 114 11.57 -24.28 3.59
C ALA A 114 11.75 -25.70 3.03
N GLY A 115 12.58 -25.82 1.98
CA GLY A 115 12.94 -27.10 1.37
C GLY A 115 11.85 -27.75 0.51
N ARG A 116 10.76 -27.03 0.24
CA ARG A 116 9.66 -27.50 -0.61
C ARG A 116 9.65 -26.75 -1.94
N ARG A 117 9.19 -27.44 -2.97
CA ARG A 117 9.12 -26.93 -4.34
C ARG A 117 7.69 -26.54 -4.71
N PHE A 118 7.51 -25.35 -5.28
CA PHE A 118 6.21 -24.75 -5.53
C PHE A 118 6.05 -24.29 -6.98
N LEU A 119 4.85 -24.48 -7.52
CA LEU A 119 4.32 -23.63 -8.57
C LEU A 119 3.61 -22.48 -7.88
N ALA A 120 4.09 -21.25 -8.06
CA ALA A 120 3.52 -20.05 -7.47
C ALA A 120 2.72 -19.28 -8.51
N PHE A 121 1.55 -18.77 -8.13
CA PHE A 121 0.73 -17.93 -8.99
C PHE A 121 0.12 -16.77 -8.19
N ALA A 122 -0.06 -15.63 -8.83
CA ALA A 122 -0.64 -14.44 -8.20
C ALA A 122 -1.33 -13.55 -9.22
N GLY A 123 -2.51 -13.03 -8.88
CA GLY A 123 -3.30 -12.06 -9.64
C GLY A 123 -3.40 -10.73 -8.90
N ILE A 124 -2.24 -10.14 -8.62
CA ILE A 124 -2.08 -8.89 -7.88
C ILE A 124 -1.26 -7.90 -8.72
N GLY A 125 -1.31 -6.60 -8.40
CA GLY A 125 -0.57 -5.56 -9.16
C GLY A 125 0.94 -5.78 -9.32
N HIS A 126 1.60 -6.49 -8.39
CA HIS A 126 3.02 -6.86 -8.48
C HIS A 126 3.25 -8.33 -8.06
N PRO A 127 3.05 -9.31 -8.97
CA PRO A 127 3.17 -10.74 -8.65
C PRO A 127 4.54 -11.14 -8.11
N ASP A 128 5.61 -10.51 -8.59
CA ASP A 128 6.99 -10.83 -8.20
C ASP A 128 7.21 -10.72 -6.70
N LYS A 129 6.56 -9.78 -6.01
CA LYS A 129 6.64 -9.67 -4.54
C LYS A 129 6.18 -10.93 -3.82
N PHE A 130 5.12 -11.56 -4.32
CA PHE A 130 4.63 -12.81 -3.74
C PHE A 130 5.62 -13.95 -3.98
N PHE A 131 6.17 -14.05 -5.19
CA PHE A 131 7.15 -15.09 -5.53
C PHE A 131 8.43 -14.94 -4.70
N ASP A 132 8.94 -13.71 -4.57
CA ASP A 132 10.07 -13.38 -3.69
C ASP A 132 9.77 -13.79 -2.25
N THR A 133 8.58 -13.50 -1.73
CA THR A 133 8.17 -13.86 -0.36
C THR A 133 8.22 -15.38 -0.14
N VAL A 134 7.85 -16.20 -1.13
CA VAL A 134 7.94 -17.66 -1.04
C VAL A 134 9.41 -18.11 -0.97
N SER A 135 10.28 -17.51 -1.78
CA SER A 135 11.71 -17.81 -1.78
C SER A 135 12.43 -17.34 -0.51
N GLU A 136 12.11 -16.14 -0.01
CA GLU A 136 12.61 -15.59 1.26
C GLU A 136 12.17 -16.46 2.45
N ALA A 137 11.00 -17.11 2.37
CA ALA A 137 10.54 -18.10 3.34
C ALA A 137 11.17 -19.50 3.18
N GLY A 138 12.15 -19.65 2.28
CA GLY A 138 12.91 -20.88 2.02
C GLY A 138 12.28 -21.85 1.02
N GLY A 139 11.18 -21.48 0.37
CA GLY A 139 10.55 -22.29 -0.68
C GLY A 139 11.28 -22.16 -2.02
N GLU A 140 11.38 -23.26 -2.76
CA GLU A 140 11.86 -23.24 -4.14
C GLU A 140 10.69 -22.93 -5.09
N VAL A 141 10.69 -21.77 -5.73
CA VAL A 141 9.71 -21.44 -6.77
C VAL A 141 10.18 -22.02 -8.10
N ALA A 142 9.62 -23.17 -8.47
CA ALA A 142 9.99 -23.90 -9.68
C ALA A 142 9.30 -23.38 -10.95
N LEU A 143 8.12 -22.80 -10.79
CA LEU A 143 7.36 -22.20 -11.88
C LEU A 143 6.51 -21.05 -11.34
N THR A 144 6.52 -19.92 -12.03
CA THR A 144 5.68 -18.76 -11.73
C THR A 144 4.57 -18.62 -12.76
N ARG A 145 3.36 -18.26 -12.33
CA ARG A 145 2.25 -17.91 -13.22
C ARG A 145 1.60 -16.59 -12.78
N PRO A 146 1.99 -15.45 -13.37
CA PRO A 146 1.33 -14.18 -13.10
C PRO A 146 -0.04 -14.14 -13.79
N PHE A 147 -1.01 -13.55 -13.12
CA PHE A 147 -2.32 -13.19 -13.66
C PHE A 147 -2.51 -11.67 -13.56
N PRO A 148 -3.38 -11.08 -14.39
CA PRO A 148 -3.81 -9.69 -14.22
C PRO A 148 -4.33 -9.42 -12.80
N ASP A 149 -4.24 -8.16 -12.38
CA ASP A 149 -4.84 -7.75 -11.11
C ASP A 149 -6.38 -7.91 -11.18
N HIS A 150 -6.99 -8.39 -10.10
CA HIS A 150 -8.43 -8.74 -10.06
C HIS A 150 -8.84 -9.79 -11.11
N TYR A 151 -7.98 -10.77 -11.38
CA TYR A 151 -8.32 -11.92 -12.22
C TYR A 151 -9.29 -12.86 -11.49
N PHE A 152 -10.46 -13.09 -12.09
CA PHE A 152 -11.53 -13.97 -11.58
C PHE A 152 -11.66 -15.24 -12.42
#